data_AF-B8IMX5-F1
#
_entry.id   AF-B8IMX5-F1
#
_cell.length_a   1.000
_cell.length_b   1.000
_cell.length_c   1.000
_cell.angle_alpha   90.00
_cell.angle_beta   90.00
_cell.angle_gamma   90.00
#
_symmetry.space_group_name_H-M   'P 1'
#
loop_
_entity.id
_entity.type
_entity.pdbx_description
1 polymer ?
#
loop_
_entity_poly.entity_id
_entity_poly.type
_entity_poly.pdbx_seq_one_letter_code
_entity_poly.pdbx_strand_id
1 'polypeptide(L)' 'MRHPPDRRPPAPSIVCRCLCGQLATVHSEAGRWFCAEHLPTRAPVPPPVARPPARIRPDGGRQLELPLP' A
#
# COMPACT_ATOMS: atom_id res chain seq x y z
N MET A 1 34.14 -29.71 -27.58
CA MET A 1 32.78 -29.71 -28.15
C MET A 1 32.02 -28.53 -27.54
N ARG A 2 31.70 -27.50 -28.33
CA ARG A 2 31.01 -26.29 -27.83
C ARG A 2 29.50 -26.55 -27.90
N HIS A 3 28.80 -26.49 -26.77
CA HIS A 3 27.34 -26.53 -26.78
C HIS A 3 26.79 -25.35 -27.59
N PRO A 4 25.79 -25.55 -28.46
CA PRO A 4 25.12 -24.45 -29.13
C PRO A 4 24.39 -23.58 -28.09
N PRO A 5 24.32 -22.25 -28.28
CA PRO A 5 23.55 -21.39 -27.40
C PRO A 5 22.08 -21.81 -27.46
N ASP A 6 21.50 -22.02 -26.28
CA ASP A 6 20.10 -22.35 -26.05
C ASP A 6 19.22 -21.27 -26.72
N ARG A 7 18.75 -21.55 -27.94
CA ARG A 7 17.82 -20.69 -28.68
C ARG A 7 16.41 -20.91 -28.14
N ARG A 8 16.20 -20.69 -26.84
CA ARG A 8 14.85 -20.66 -26.30
C ARG A 8 14.10 -19.56 -27.03
N PRO A 9 12.99 -19.88 -27.74
CA PRO A 9 12.18 -18.85 -28.36
C PRO A 9 11.76 -17.86 -27.27
N PRO A 10 11.78 -16.54 -27.54
CA PRO A 10 11.28 -15.57 -26.58
C PRO A 10 9.85 -15.98 -26.22
N ALA A 11 9.58 -16.13 -24.92
CA ALA A 11 8.25 -16.47 -24.44
C ALA A 11 7.23 -15.50 -25.06
N PRO A 12 6.02 -15.96 -25.44
CA PRO A 12 5.03 -15.08 -26.04
C PRO A 12 4.75 -13.94 -25.07
N SER A 13 5.05 -12.71 -25.48
CA SER A 13 4.71 -11.51 -24.72
C SER A 13 3.19 -11.47 -24.56
N ILE A 14 2.69 -11.73 -23.35
CA ILE A 14 1.26 -11.66 -23.07
C ILE A 14 0.83 -10.20 -23.27
N VAL A 15 -0.02 -9.97 -24.27
CA VAL A 15 -0.62 -8.66 -24.52
C VAL A 15 -1.83 -8.50 -23.61
N CYS A 16 -1.70 -7.68 -22.57
CA CYS A 16 -2.80 -7.37 -21.65
C CYS A 16 -3.64 -6.19 -22.17
N ARG A 17 -4.95 -6.26 -21.98
CA ARG A 17 -5.89 -5.16 -22.27
C ARG A 17 -6.53 -4.65 -20.99
N CYS A 18 -6.75 -3.34 -20.94
CA CYS A 18 -7.60 -2.72 -19.94
C CYS A 18 -9.06 -3.16 -20.16
N LEU A 19 -9.91 -3.00 -19.14
CA LEU A 19 -11.35 -3.28 -19.23
C LEU A 19 -12.06 -2.43 -20.30
N CYS A 20 -11.51 -1.28 -20.66
CA CYS A 20 -12.02 -0.47 -21.78
C CYS A 20 -11.60 -0.98 -23.18
N GLY A 21 -10.87 -2.09 -23.26
CA GLY A 21 -10.38 -2.68 -24.51
C GLY A 21 -9.08 -2.09 -25.05
N GLN A 22 -8.60 -0.98 -24.50
CA GLN A 22 -7.30 -0.40 -24.85
C GLN A 22 -6.13 -1.24 -24.35
N LEU A 23 -4.97 -1.07 -24.98
CA LEU A 23 -3.71 -1.70 -24.53
C LEU A 23 -3.41 -1.26 -23.09
N ALA A 24 -3.18 -2.24 -22.21
CA ALA A 24 -2.71 -1.95 -20.87
C ALA A 24 -1.20 -1.78 -20.87
N THR A 25 -0.72 -0.69 -20.27
CA THR A 25 0.71 -0.33 -20.20
C THR A 25 1.21 -0.23 -18.77
N VAL A 26 0.30 -0.27 -17.79
CA VAL A 26 0.62 -0.13 -16.36
C VAL A 26 0.07 -1.32 -15.58
N HIS A 27 0.91 -1.84 -14.68
CA HIS A 27 0.56 -2.91 -13.76
C HIS A 27 0.43 -2.33 -12.34
N SER A 28 -0.69 -2.58 -11.67
CA SER A 28 -0.92 -2.13 -10.30
C SER A 28 -0.31 -3.08 -9.26
N GLU A 29 -0.12 -2.58 -8.04
CA GLU A 29 0.30 -3.39 -6.88
C GLU A 29 -0.67 -4.55 -6.59
N ALA A 30 -1.95 -4.39 -6.96
CA ALA A 30 -2.99 -5.40 -6.79
C ALA A 30 -3.04 -6.45 -7.93
N GLY A 31 -2.06 -6.47 -8.84
CA GLY A 31 -1.99 -7.46 -9.91
C GLY A 31 -2.90 -7.19 -11.10
N ARG A 32 -3.39 -5.95 -11.26
CA ARG A 32 -4.33 -5.58 -12.33
C ARG A 32 -3.65 -4.70 -13.39
N TRP A 33 -4.08 -4.86 -14.64
CA TRP A 33 -3.54 -4.14 -15.81
C TRP A 33 -4.46 -3.01 -16.25
N PHE A 34 -3.90 -1.82 -16.48
CA PHE A 34 -4.64 -0.61 -16.85
C PHE A 34 -4.00 0.12 -18.04
N CYS A 35 -4.82 0.84 -18.81
CA CYS A 35 -4.32 1.86 -19.72
C CYS A 35 -4.05 3.16 -18.95
N ALA A 36 -3.31 4.09 -19.55
CA ALA A 36 -2.95 5.37 -18.91
C ALA A 36 -4.18 6.15 -18.40
N GLU A 37 -5.29 6.13 -19.14
CA GLU A 37 -6.53 6.83 -18.81
C GLU A 37 -7.26 6.26 -17.59
N HIS A 38 -7.18 4.94 -17.37
CA HIS A 38 -7.92 4.26 -16.30
C HIS A 38 -7.00 3.84 -15.15
N LEU A 39 -5.80 4.41 -15.07
CA LEU A 39 -4.90 4.16 -13.95
C LEU A 39 -5.55 4.73 -12.68
N PRO A 40 -5.77 3.91 -11.63
CA PRO A 40 -6.32 4.41 -10.39
C PRO A 40 -5.32 5.35 -9.72
N THR A 41 -5.65 6.64 -9.65
CA THR A 41 -4.87 7.60 -8.87
C THR A 41 -5.17 7.34 -7.39
N ARG A 42 -4.18 6.93 -6.59
CA ARG A 42 -4.35 6.96 -5.13
C ARG A 42 -4.57 8.42 -4.74
N ALA A 43 -5.75 8.72 -4.19
CA ALA A 43 -5.95 9.99 -3.51
C ALA A 43 -4.91 10.09 -2.39
N PRO A 44 -4.27 11.26 -2.19
CA PRO A 44 -3.42 11.46 -1.03
C PRO A 44 -4.26 11.21 0.22
N VAL A 45 -3.82 10.28 1.05
CA VAL A 45 -4.44 10.05 2.36
C VAL A 45 -4.17 11.31 3.18
N PRO A 46 -5.21 12.02 3.69
CA PRO A 46 -4.98 13.18 4.53
C PRO A 46 -4.16 12.75 5.75
N PRO A 47 -3.22 13.59 6.23
CA PRO A 47 -2.45 13.26 7.41
C PRO A 47 -3.40 12.95 8.58
N PRO A 48 -3.06 12.00 9.46
CA PRO A 48 -3.87 11.76 10.66
C PRO A 48 -4.01 13.08 11.42
N VAL A 49 -5.25 13.48 11.70
CA VAL A 49 -5.51 14.64 12.56
C VAL A 49 -4.86 14.33 13.90
N ALA A 50 -3.84 15.13 14.26
CA ALA A 50 -3.18 15.00 15.54
C ALA A 50 -4.24 15.12 16.63
N ARG A 51 -4.53 14.00 17.31
CA ARG A 51 -5.39 14.01 18.48
C ARG A 51 -4.73 14.94 19.50
N PRO A 52 -5.40 15.99 19.98
CA PRO A 52 -4.80 16.87 20.97
C PRO A 52 -4.37 16.02 22.16
N PRO A 53 -3.19 16.28 22.75
CA PRO A 53 -2.73 15.55 23.91
C PRO A 53 -3.83 15.66 24.98
N ALA A 54 -4.21 14.51 25.55
CA ALA A 54 -5.13 14.50 26.68
C ALA A 54 -4.55 15.43 27.75
N ARG A 55 -5.28 16.50 28.10
CA ARG A 55 -4.95 17.31 29.27
C ARG A 55 -5.03 16.37 30.47
N ILE A 56 -3.88 15.91 30.96
CA ILE A 56 -3.78 15.28 32.26
C ILE A 56 -4.29 16.33 33.24
N ARG A 57 -5.49 16.14 33.81
CA ARG A 57 -5.89 16.90 34.99
C ARG A 57 -4.93 16.48 36.09
N PRO A 58 -4.26 17.40 36.80
CA PRO A 58 -3.68 17.09 38.09
C PRO A 58 -4.85 16.91 39.06
N ASP A 59 -5.56 15.79 38.96
CA ASP A 59 -6.43 15.36 40.04
C ASP A 59 -5.50 14.73 41.07
N GLY A 60 -5.32 15.45 42.17
CA GLY A 60 -4.45 15.08 43.27
C GLY A 60 -4.78 13.66 43.71
N GLY A 61 -3.84 12.75 43.48
CA GLY A 61 -3.87 11.44 44.08
C GLY A 61 -3.85 11.61 45.59
N ARG A 62 -5.04 11.59 46.22
CA ARG A 62 -5.16 11.18 47.62
C ARG A 62 -4.84 9.70 47.64
N GLN A 63 -3.55 9.42 47.75
CA GLN A 63 -3.04 8.14 48.15
C GLN A 63 -3.80 7.76 49.43
N LEU A 64 -4.45 6.60 49.38
CA LEU A 64 -5.09 5.97 50.53
C LEU A 64 -4.00 5.69 51.57
N GLU A 65 -3.82 6.60 52.52
CA GLU A 65 -3.07 6.31 53.73
C GLU A 65 -4.01 5.52 54.64
N LEU A 66 -3.90 4.20 54.56
CA LEU A 66 -4.47 3.26 55.51
C LEU A 66 -3.51 3.20 56.72
N PRO A 67 -3.87 3.66 57.92
CA PRO A 67 -3.05 3.42 59.10
C PRO A 67 -3.22 1.96 59.55
N LEU A 68 -2.15 1.18 59.46
CA LEU A 68 -1.84 0.06 60.36
C LEU A 68 -0.98 0.63 61.51
N PRO A 69 -0.99 0.13 62.77
CA PRO A 69 -1.88 -0.85 63.44
C PRO A 69 -2.92 -0.23 64.40
#